data_AF-A0A8C9XTZ9-F1
#
_entry.id   AF-A0A8C9XTZ9-F1
#
_cell.length_a   1.000
_cell.length_b   1.000
_cell.length_c   1.000
_cell.angle_alpha   90.00
_cell.angle_beta   90.00
_cell.angle_gamma   90.00
#
_symmetry.space_group_name_H-M   'P 1'
#
loop_
_entity.id
_entity.type
_entity.pdbx_description
1 polymer ?
#
loop_
_entity_poly.entity_id
_entity_poly.type
_entity_poly.pdbx_seq_one_letter_code
_entity_poly.pdbx_strand_id
1 'polypeptide(L)'
;MSFKAKRCGVQFSPPSIVLIYEHNETKHVRKRIIPVRNFSKYSDYSMAAERLKNHPRHRDYLEGVSQSQLEKLHIILRDHMQGFSLEHSLDSFRLDPYEDLNKLDDDELARKKGQMDELFEKNRKRKDDPDFVYDLEMDFTKTALENCSWDDESDDEF
;
A
#
# COMPACT_ATOMS: atom_id res chain seq x y z
N MET A 1 7.37 28.55 -5.23
CA MET A 1 8.53 27.84 -5.79
C MET A 1 8.11 26.40 -5.99
N SER A 2 8.24 25.85 -7.20
CA SER A 2 7.80 24.48 -7.45
C SER A 2 8.94 23.49 -7.17
N PHE A 3 8.70 22.58 -6.22
CA PHE A 3 9.62 21.52 -5.85
C PHE A 3 9.06 20.19 -6.34
N LYS A 4 9.92 19.32 -6.86
CA LYS A 4 9.51 17.97 -7.26
C LYS A 4 10.08 16.94 -6.29
N ALA A 5 9.21 16.26 -5.55
CA ALA A 5 9.59 15.12 -4.73
C ALA A 5 10.09 13.97 -5.63
N LYS A 6 11.24 13.38 -5.29
CA LYS A 6 11.84 12.25 -6.03
C LYS A 6 11.80 10.97 -5.22
N ARG A 7 12.26 11.03 -3.97
CA ARG A 7 12.33 9.87 -3.09
C ARG A 7 11.94 10.26 -1.68
N CYS A 8 11.27 9.34 -0.99
CA CYS A 8 10.88 9.48 0.40
C CYS A 8 11.40 8.26 1.16
N GLY A 9 11.75 8.45 2.43
CA GLY A 9 12.21 7.38 3.30
C GLY A 9 12.04 7.75 4.76
N VAL A 10 12.43 6.84 5.65
CA VAL A 10 12.38 7.01 7.09
C VAL A 10 13.77 6.88 7.70
N GLN A 11 13.98 7.60 8.79
CA GLN A 11 15.11 7.46 9.69
C GLN A 11 14.53 7.12 11.07
N PHE A 12 15.04 6.08 11.70
CA PHE A 12 14.47 5.57 12.95
C PHE A 12 14.99 6.27 14.21
N SER A 13 16.24 6.76 14.20
CA SER A 13 16.87 7.43 15.34
C SER A 13 17.54 8.73 14.91
N PRO A 14 17.03 9.92 15.31
CA PRO A 14 15.67 10.15 15.83
C PRO A 14 14.60 9.94 14.73
N PRO A 15 13.34 9.58 15.09
CA PRO A 15 12.28 9.29 14.14
C PRO A 15 12.00 10.49 13.22
N SER A 16 12.33 10.33 11.94
CA SER A 16 12.27 11.41 10.95
C SER A 16 11.92 10.87 9.57
N ILE A 17 11.20 11.67 8.78
CA ILE A 17 10.92 11.39 7.37
C ILE A 17 11.94 12.14 6.52
N VAL A 18 12.62 11.41 5.66
CA VAL A 18 13.63 11.93 4.74
C VAL A 18 12.99 12.13 3.38
N LEU A 19 13.06 13.36 2.87
CA LEU A 19 12.58 13.72 1.54
C LEU A 19 13.75 14.18 0.68
N ILE A 20 13.91 13.54 -0.48
CA ILE A 20 14.83 13.98 -1.53
C ILE A 20 13.98 14.66 -2.60
N TYR A 21 14.25 15.93 -2.85
CA TYR A 21 13.51 16.75 -3.79
C TYR A 21 14.45 17.47 -4.75
N GLU A 22 13.93 17.77 -5.94
CA GLU A 22 14.60 18.54 -6.98
C GLU A 22 13.95 19.92 -7.09
N HIS A 23 14.76 20.96 -7.23
CA HIS A 23 14.27 22.29 -7.55
C HIS A 23 14.03 22.41 -9.04
N ASN A 24 12.83 22.83 -9.46
CA ASN A 24 12.49 22.82 -10.90
C ASN A 24 13.35 23.79 -11.73
N GLU A 25 13.74 24.93 -11.17
CA GLU A 25 14.57 25.93 -11.88
C GLU A 25 16.06 25.57 -11.92
N THR A 26 16.64 25.14 -10.79
CA THR A 26 18.09 24.92 -10.67
C THR A 26 18.51 23.47 -10.90
N LYS A 27 17.56 22.53 -11.00
CA LYS A 27 17.76 21.07 -11.10
C LYS A 27 18.65 20.47 -10.01
N HIS A 28 18.92 21.21 -8.94
CA HIS A 28 19.70 20.71 -7.83
C HIS A 28 18.85 19.82 -6.95
N VAL A 29 19.40 18.64 -6.64
CA VAL A 29 18.80 17.70 -5.72
C VAL A 29 19.20 18.06 -4.29
N ARG A 30 18.21 18.14 -3.41
CA ARG A 30 18.41 18.45 -1.99
C ARG A 30 17.73 17.41 -1.12
N LYS A 31 18.33 17.18 0.06
CA LYS A 31 17.78 16.32 1.11
C LYS A 31 17.17 17.19 2.20
N ARG A 32 15.95 16.87 2.60
CA ARG A 32 15.27 17.44 3.76
C ARG A 32 14.96 16.34 4.76
N ILE A 33 15.23 16.61 6.03
CA ILE A 33 14.90 15.71 7.14
C ILE A 33 13.79 16.39 7.93
N ILE A 34 12.65 15.73 8.05
CA ILE A 34 11.47 16.23 8.75
C ILE A 34 11.31 15.39 10.01
N PRO A 35 11.56 15.95 11.21
CA PRO A 35 11.41 15.18 12.45
C PRO A 35 9.93 14.89 12.70
N VAL A 36 9.61 13.64 13.02
CA VAL A 36 8.26 13.24 13.41
C VAL A 36 8.14 13.44 14.91
N ARG A 37 7.44 14.50 15.32
CA ARG A 37 7.22 14.85 16.73
C ARG A 37 5.89 14.28 17.23
N ASN A 38 5.83 13.96 18.52
CA ASN A 38 4.62 13.46 19.19
C ASN A 38 4.04 12.19 18.54
N PHE A 39 4.91 11.32 18.04
CA PHE A 39 4.54 10.04 17.44
C PHE A 39 4.90 8.91 18.39
N SER A 40 3.99 7.96 18.55
CA SER A 40 4.09 6.85 19.50
C SER A 40 3.66 5.55 18.81
N LYS A 41 3.92 4.41 19.44
CA LYS A 41 3.46 3.10 18.96
C LYS A 41 1.93 2.97 18.84
N TYR A 42 1.18 3.87 19.48
CA TYR A 42 -0.29 3.90 19.49
C TYR A 42 -0.90 5.05 18.68
N SER A 43 -0.08 5.89 18.03
CA SER A 43 -0.63 7.02 17.29
C SER A 43 -1.17 6.60 15.93
N ASP A 44 -2.29 7.21 15.53
CA ASP A 44 -2.90 7.00 14.22
C ASP A 44 -1.97 7.49 13.10
N TYR A 45 -1.53 6.55 12.26
CA TYR A 45 -0.62 6.82 11.15
C TYR A 45 -1.28 7.67 10.05
N SER A 46 -2.60 7.52 9.84
CA SER A 46 -3.39 8.31 8.88
C SER A 46 -3.39 9.78 9.26
N MET A 47 -3.79 10.09 10.49
CA MET A 47 -3.82 11.46 11.00
C MET A 47 -2.42 12.06 11.09
N ALA A 48 -1.39 11.27 11.42
CA ALA A 48 0.00 11.73 11.40
C ALA A 48 0.46 12.11 9.98
N ALA A 49 0.13 11.30 8.97
CA ALA A 49 0.44 11.58 7.57
C ALA A 49 -0.28 12.82 7.05
N GLU A 50 -1.56 13.00 7.38
CA GLU A 50 -2.33 14.19 7.01
C GLU A 50 -1.75 15.47 7.64
N ARG A 51 -1.45 15.42 8.94
CA ARG A 51 -0.83 16.55 9.66
C ARG A 51 0.49 16.93 9.02
N LEU A 52 1.31 15.95 8.63
CA LEU A 52 2.58 16.20 7.96
C LEU A 52 2.39 16.86 6.59
N LYS A 53 1.44 16.37 5.80
CA LYS A 53 1.15 16.88 4.46
C LYS A 53 0.59 18.31 4.50
N ASN A 54 -0.26 18.61 5.47
CA ASN A 54 -0.89 19.93 5.64
C ASN A 54 -0.01 20.95 6.37
N HIS A 55 1.14 20.53 6.91
CA HIS A 55 2.01 21.42 7.68
C HIS A 55 2.60 22.55 6.80
N PRO A 56 2.44 23.84 7.14
CA PRO A 56 2.85 24.96 6.29
C PRO A 56 4.33 24.94 5.85
N ARG A 57 5.20 24.40 6.69
CA ARG A 57 6.66 24.30 6.40
C ARG A 57 7.04 23.23 5.38
N HIS A 58 6.18 22.24 5.15
CA HIS A 58 6.50 21.02 4.39
C HIS A 58 5.56 20.78 3.22
N ARG A 59 4.37 21.39 3.23
CA ARG A 59 3.33 21.25 2.21
C ARG A 59 3.87 21.39 0.78
N ASP A 60 4.60 22.47 0.51
CA ASP A 60 5.12 22.77 -0.84
C ASP A 60 6.11 21.73 -1.37
N TYR A 61 6.75 20.96 -0.48
CA TYR A 61 7.69 19.90 -0.87
C TYR A 61 7.00 18.53 -1.01
N LEU A 62 5.88 18.35 -0.30
CA LEU A 62 5.11 17.11 -0.24
C LEU A 62 3.92 17.08 -1.21
N GLU A 63 3.73 18.15 -1.99
CA GLU A 63 2.65 18.24 -2.99
C GLU A 63 2.69 17.06 -3.98
N GLY A 64 3.89 16.64 -4.40
CA GLY A 64 4.08 15.49 -5.30
C GLY A 64 4.03 14.11 -4.62
N VAL A 65 3.83 14.03 -3.31
CA VAL A 65 3.81 12.76 -2.55
C VAL A 65 2.37 12.36 -2.23
N SER A 66 1.99 11.12 -2.56
CA SER A 66 0.67 10.61 -2.22
C SER A 66 0.51 10.48 -0.71
N GLN A 67 -0.73 10.64 -0.23
CA GLN A 67 -1.03 10.45 1.20
C GLN A 67 -0.73 9.01 1.62
N SER A 68 -1.11 8.03 0.80
CA SER A 68 -0.82 6.62 1.03
C SER A 68 0.68 6.34 1.21
N GLN A 69 1.56 7.00 0.45
CA GLN A 69 3.01 6.83 0.63
C GLN A 69 3.48 7.36 1.99
N LEU A 70 2.95 8.49 2.45
CA LEU A 70 3.27 9.03 3.78
C LEU A 70 2.73 8.13 4.89
N GLU A 71 1.54 7.56 4.75
CA GLU A 71 0.98 6.61 5.69
C GLU A 71 1.87 5.36 5.83
N LYS A 72 2.33 4.80 4.71
CA LYS A 72 3.30 3.67 4.71
C LYS A 72 4.55 4.00 5.51
N LEU A 73 5.10 5.20 5.37
CA LEU A 73 6.28 5.63 6.14
C LEU A 73 5.99 5.73 7.64
N HIS A 74 4.81 6.22 8.03
CA HIS A 74 4.41 6.29 9.44
C HIS A 74 4.16 4.91 10.05
N ILE A 75 3.61 3.96 9.28
CA ILE A 75 3.47 2.56 9.69
C ILE A 75 4.84 1.95 9.96
N ILE A 76 5.79 2.07 9.03
CA ILE A 76 7.16 1.55 9.22
C ILE A 76 7.82 2.16 10.46
N LEU A 77 7.61 3.45 10.73
CA LEU A 77 8.10 4.09 11.95
C LEU A 77 7.44 3.50 13.20
N ARG A 78 6.13 3.28 13.19
CA ARG A 78 5.36 2.71 14.30
C ARG A 78 5.83 1.29 14.61
N ASP A 79 5.96 0.46 13.59
CA ASP A 79 6.37 -0.94 13.74
C ASP A 79 7.79 -1.04 14.31
N HIS A 80 8.71 -0.19 13.83
CA HIS A 80 10.05 -0.09 14.42
C HIS A 80 10.01 0.35 15.90
N MET A 81 9.10 1.24 16.30
CA MET A 81 8.91 1.60 17.71
C MET A 81 8.31 0.46 18.55
N GLN A 82 7.60 -0.47 17.92
CA GLN A 82 7.08 -1.69 18.56
C GLN A 82 8.13 -2.81 18.63
N GLY A 83 9.26 -2.67 17.92
CA GLY A 83 10.37 -3.62 17.92
C GLY A 83 10.39 -4.58 16.74
N PHE A 84 9.53 -4.38 15.73
CA PHE A 84 9.54 -5.17 14.50
C PHE A 84 10.73 -4.81 13.61
N SER A 85 11.21 -5.79 12.83
CA SER A 85 12.24 -5.56 11.83
C SER A 85 11.66 -4.80 10.62
N LEU A 86 12.52 -4.08 9.90
CA LEU A 86 12.12 -3.40 8.67
C LEU A 86 11.58 -4.40 7.62
N GLU A 87 12.19 -5.59 7.54
CA GLU A 87 11.78 -6.64 6.61
C GLU A 87 10.34 -7.09 6.90
N HIS A 88 10.01 -7.33 8.18
CA HIS A 88 8.66 -7.67 8.61
C HIS A 88 7.65 -6.60 8.18
N SER A 89 7.94 -5.32 8.45
CA SER A 89 7.06 -4.22 8.04
C SER A 89 6.88 -4.13 6.52
N LEU A 90 7.94 -4.42 5.74
CA LEU A 90 7.87 -4.40 4.28
C LEU A 90 7.07 -5.57 3.73
N ASP A 91 7.19 -6.75 4.34
CA ASP A 91 6.44 -7.94 3.95
C ASP A 91 4.95 -7.80 4.26
N SER A 92 4.56 -7.10 5.32
CA SER A 92 3.14 -6.76 5.57
C SER A 92 2.49 -5.92 4.45
N PHE A 93 3.27 -5.28 3.57
CA PHE A 93 2.76 -4.57 2.39
C PHE A 93 2.72 -5.44 1.13
N ARG A 94 3.19 -6.68 1.17
CA ARG A 94 3.08 -7.63 0.07
C ARG A 94 1.80 -8.44 0.22
N LEU A 95 1.21 -8.81 -0.92
CA LEU A 95 0.06 -9.71 -0.96
C LEU A 95 0.60 -11.12 -1.24
N ASP A 96 0.65 -11.95 -0.21
CA ASP A 96 1.04 -13.35 -0.34
C ASP A 96 -0.20 -14.23 -0.60
N PRO A 97 -0.28 -14.93 -1.74
CA PRO A 97 -1.46 -15.75 -2.09
C PRO A 97 -1.73 -16.93 -1.16
N TYR A 98 -0.74 -17.33 -0.36
CA TYR A 98 -0.80 -18.52 0.52
C TYR A 98 -1.00 -18.17 2.00
N GLU A 99 -1.17 -16.89 2.31
CA GLU A 99 -1.31 -16.43 3.68
C GLU A 99 -2.74 -16.67 4.21
N ASP A 100 -2.83 -17.15 5.44
CA ASP A 100 -4.11 -17.36 6.11
C ASP A 100 -4.67 -16.04 6.64
N LEU A 101 -5.48 -15.38 5.81
CA LEU A 101 -6.09 -14.08 6.11
C LEU A 101 -7.02 -14.10 7.33
N ASN A 102 -7.47 -15.28 7.78
CA ASN A 102 -8.36 -15.39 8.94
C ASN A 102 -7.65 -15.17 10.29
N LYS A 103 -6.31 -15.19 10.30
CA LYS A 103 -5.50 -14.98 11.51
C LYS A 103 -5.03 -13.54 11.68
N LEU A 104 -5.29 -12.69 10.70
CA LEU A 104 -4.85 -11.30 10.70
C LEU A 104 -5.79 -10.44 11.54
N ASP A 105 -5.24 -9.34 12.04
CA ASP A 105 -6.02 -8.32 12.73
C ASP A 105 -6.84 -7.49 11.72
N ASP A 106 -7.93 -6.87 12.19
CA ASP A 106 -8.87 -6.14 11.34
C ASP A 106 -8.19 -5.01 10.54
N ASP A 107 -7.24 -4.32 11.17
CA ASP A 107 -6.46 -3.23 10.56
C ASP A 107 -5.58 -3.73 9.39
N GLU A 108 -4.96 -4.90 9.56
CA GLU A 108 -4.10 -5.50 8.54
C GLU A 108 -4.92 -6.05 7.38
N LEU A 109 -6.06 -6.67 7.70
CA LEU A 109 -7.01 -7.19 6.73
C LEU A 109 -7.60 -6.06 5.86
N ALA A 110 -8.01 -4.95 6.46
CA ALA A 110 -8.52 -3.78 5.75
C ALA A 110 -7.48 -3.22 4.77
N ARG A 111 -6.20 -3.23 5.14
CA ARG A 111 -5.11 -2.77 4.27
C ARG A 111 -4.89 -3.72 3.09
N LYS A 112 -4.89 -5.04 3.30
CA LYS A 112 -4.75 -6.01 2.21
C LYS A 112 -5.92 -5.94 1.24
N LYS A 113 -7.14 -5.77 1.78
CA LYS A 113 -8.33 -5.51 0.97
C LYS A 113 -8.17 -4.26 0.10
N GLY A 114 -7.74 -3.14 0.67
CA GLY A 114 -7.50 -1.92 -0.09
C GLY A 114 -6.48 -2.08 -1.22
N GLN A 115 -5.43 -2.87 -1.01
CA GLN A 115 -4.45 -3.18 -2.07
C GLN A 115 -5.06 -4.04 -3.19
N MET A 116 -5.88 -5.03 -2.85
CA MET A 116 -6.62 -5.83 -3.82
C MET A 116 -7.58 -4.97 -4.64
N ASP A 117 -8.31 -4.05 -3.98
CA ASP A 117 -9.23 -3.12 -4.65
C ASP A 117 -8.48 -2.19 -5.62
N GLU A 118 -7.31 -1.65 -5.24
CA GLU A 118 -6.49 -0.84 -6.15
C GLU A 118 -5.99 -1.62 -7.38
N LEU A 119 -5.61 -2.89 -7.22
CA LEU A 119 -5.20 -3.75 -8.32
C LEU A 119 -6.37 -4.10 -9.23
N PHE A 120 -7.53 -4.38 -8.64
CA PHE A 120 -8.77 -4.63 -9.35
C PHE A 120 -9.16 -3.43 -10.21
N GLU A 121 -9.22 -2.23 -9.62
CA GLU A 121 -9.61 -1.00 -10.32
C GLU A 121 -8.68 -0.67 -11.50
N LYS A 122 -7.38 -0.97 -11.39
CA LYS A 122 -6.41 -0.81 -12.49
C LYS A 122 -6.62 -1.80 -13.63
N ASN A 123 -6.98 -3.05 -13.29
CA ASN A 123 -7.16 -4.13 -14.26
C ASN A 123 -8.60 -4.24 -14.78
N ARG A 124 -9.53 -3.46 -14.23
CA ARG A 124 -10.95 -3.52 -14.58
C ARG A 124 -11.17 -2.96 -15.99
N LYS A 125 -11.43 -3.85 -16.94
CA LYS A 125 -11.90 -3.51 -18.29
C LYS A 125 -13.33 -2.97 -18.24
N ARG A 126 -13.57 -1.83 -18.86
CA ARG A 126 -14.91 -1.25 -19.01
C ARG A 126 -15.54 -1.70 -20.32
N LYS A 127 -16.88 -1.66 -20.37
CA LYS A 127 -17.64 -1.98 -21.60
C LYS A 127 -17.20 -1.13 -22.80
N ASP A 128 -16.73 0.09 -22.54
CA ASP A 128 -16.30 1.03 -23.57
C ASP A 128 -14.82 0.87 -23.98
N ASP A 129 -14.07 -0.06 -23.36
CA ASP A 129 -12.69 -0.36 -23.75
C ASP A 129 -12.65 -1.19 -25.04
N PRO A 130 -11.72 -0.92 -25.96
CA PRO A 130 -11.58 -1.67 -27.21
C PRO A 130 -11.26 -3.16 -26.99
N ASP A 131 -10.64 -3.50 -25.85
CA ASP A 131 -10.26 -4.87 -25.47
C ASP A 131 -11.33 -5.57 -24.61
N PHE A 132 -12.53 -4.99 -24.51
CA PHE A 132 -13.66 -5.58 -23.80
C PHE A 132 -14.33 -6.64 -24.66
N VAL A 133 -14.27 -7.89 -24.20
CA VAL A 133 -14.92 -9.03 -24.84
C VAL A 133 -16.06 -9.47 -23.94
N TYR A 134 -17.27 -9.52 -24.52
CA TYR A 134 -18.43 -10.13 -23.87
C TYR A 134 -18.20 -11.64 -23.74
N ASP A 135 -18.56 -12.18 -22.58
CA ASP A 135 -18.51 -13.62 -22.30
C ASP A 135 -17.13 -14.22 -22.60
N LEU A 136 -16.08 -13.55 -22.08
CA LEU A 136 -14.70 -14.07 -22.15
C LEU A 136 -14.62 -15.37 -21.34
N GLU A 137 -14.82 -16.49 -22.03
CA GLU A 137 -14.57 -17.83 -21.50
C GLU A 137 -13.06 -18.02 -21.36
N MET A 138 -12.60 -18.05 -20.11
CA MET A 138 -11.22 -18.41 -19.79
C MET A 138 -11.19 -19.84 -19.28
N ASP A 139 -10.59 -20.73 -20.07
CA ASP A 139 -10.23 -22.06 -19.60
C ASP A 139 -9.07 -21.93 -18.62
N PHE A 140 -9.39 -21.92 -17.32
CA PHE A 140 -8.39 -22.13 -16.29
C PHE A 140 -7.86 -23.55 -16.51
N THR A 141 -6.64 -23.67 -17.07
CA THR A 141 -5.99 -24.96 -17.27
C THR A 141 -5.98 -25.69 -15.94
N LYS A 142 -6.86 -26.68 -15.79
CA LYS A 142 -7.03 -27.47 -14.58
C LYS A 142 -5.77 -28.31 -14.35
N THR A 143 -4.74 -27.76 -13.71
CA THR A 143 -3.54 -28.54 -13.34
C THR A 143 -3.82 -29.50 -12.18
N ALA A 144 -4.97 -29.41 -11.52
CA ALA A 144 -5.49 -30.50 -10.72
C ALA A 144 -7.02 -30.40 -10.74
N LEU A 145 -7.67 -31.35 -11.41
CA LEU A 145 -9.05 -31.67 -11.13
C LEU A 145 -9.05 -32.28 -9.71
N GLU A 146 -9.09 -31.44 -8.68
CA GLU A 146 -9.48 -31.93 -7.36
C GLU A 146 -10.94 -32.36 -7.51
N ASN A 147 -11.22 -33.64 -7.28
CA ASN A 147 -12.60 -34.15 -7.26
C ASN A 147 -13.33 -33.45 -6.11
N CYS A 148 -14.01 -32.34 -6.43
CA CYS A 148 -14.93 -31.71 -5.53
C CYS A 148 -16.10 -32.68 -5.32
N SER A 149 -16.33 -33.11 -4.08
CA SER A 149 -17.43 -34.00 -3.69
C SER A 149 -18.84 -33.45 -3.97
N TRP A 150 -18.92 -32.23 -4.50
CA TRP A 150 -20.14 -31.57 -4.94
C TRP A 150 -20.51 -31.90 -6.40
N ASP A 151 -19.56 -32.41 -7.21
CA ASP A 151 -19.80 -32.82 -8.61
C ASP A 151 -20.25 -34.29 -8.75
N ASP A 152 -20.30 -35.06 -7.64
CA ASP A 152 -20.62 -36.50 -7.60
C ASP A 152 -22.10 -36.80 -7.25
N GLU A 153 -23.02 -35.85 -7.44
CA GLU A 153 -24.46 -36.14 -7.41
C GLU A 153 -25.05 -36.08 -8.82
N SER A 154 -24.75 -37.11 -9.61
CA SER A 154 -25.64 -37.50 -10.71
C SER A 154 -26.92 -38.06 -10.09
N ASP A 155 -27.95 -37.22 -10.04
CA ASP A 155 -29.34 -37.58 -9.71
C ASP A 155 -29.91 -38.51 -10.80
N ASP A 156 -29.52 -39.78 -10.75
CA ASP A 156 -30.06 -40.88 -11.55
C ASP A 156 -30.89 -41.81 -10.66
N GLU A 157 -32.08 -41.38 -10.22
CA GLU A 157 -33.22 -42.28 -9.98
C GLU A 157 -34.54 -41.51 -9.78
N PHE A 158 -35.40 -41.47 -10.82
CA PHE A 158 -36.83 -41.88 -10.76
C PHE A 158 -37.47 -41.93 -12.15
#